data_AF-A0A5C3NKB1-F1
#
_entry.id   AF-A0A5C3NKB1-F1
#
_cell.length_a   1.000
_cell.length_b   1.000
_cell.length_c   1.000
_cell.angle_alpha   90.00
_cell.angle_beta   90.00
_cell.angle_gamma   90.00
#
_symmetry.space_group_name_H-M   'P 1'
#
loop_
_entity.id
_entity.type
_entity.pdbx_description
1 polymer ?
#
loop_
_entity_poly.entity_id
_entity_poly.type
_entity_poly.pdbx_seq_one_letter_code
_entity_poly.pdbx_strand_id
1 'polypeptide(L)' 'DLGSKDMILGYTYLRRHNPEIDWEHGEWRFTRCPESCAPRARKRGNVAEEEADELQLP' A
#
# COMPACT_ATOMS: atom_id res chain seq x y z
N ASP A 1 -8.32 -20.28 0.06
CA ASP A 1 -8.60 -19.61 1.34
C ASP A 1 -7.27 -19.32 2.02
N LEU A 2 -7.04 -18.07 2.46
CA LEU A 2 -5.84 -17.67 3.21
C LEU A 2 -5.97 -17.97 4.73
N GLY A 3 -7.13 -18.49 5.15
CA GLY A 3 -7.47 -18.66 6.56
C GLY A 3 -7.72 -17.30 7.21
N SER A 4 -7.13 -17.05 8.38
CA SER A 4 -7.28 -15.80 9.14
C SER A 4 -6.33 -14.67 8.73
N LYS A 5 -5.58 -14.83 7.62
CA LYS A 5 -4.59 -13.82 7.20
C LYS A 5 -5.14 -12.93 6.10
N ASP A 6 -4.97 -11.63 6.29
CA ASP A 6 -5.38 -10.63 5.30
C ASP A 6 -4.47 -10.61 4.06
N MET A 7 -3.18 -10.95 4.24
CA MET A 7 -2.17 -10.89 3.16
C MET A 7 -0.98 -11.81 3.42
N ILE A 8 -0.40 -12.35 2.35
CA ILE A 8 0.89 -13.06 2.36
C ILE A 8 1.82 -12.38 1.36
N LEU A 9 3.02 -12.01 1.82
CA LEU A 9 4.07 -11.47 0.95
C LEU A 9 4.93 -12.62 0.41
N GLY A 10 4.93 -12.80 -0.91
CA GLY A 10 5.75 -13.81 -1.57
C GLY A 10 7.23 -13.43 -1.67
N TYR A 11 8.06 -14.44 -1.97
CA TYR A 11 9.52 -14.28 -2.13
C TYR A 11 9.90 -13.19 -3.15
N THR A 12 9.23 -13.13 -4.29
CA THR A 12 9.52 -12.14 -5.35
C THR A 12 9.31 -10.72 -4.87
N TYR A 13 8.29 -10.48 -4.04
CA TYR A 13 8.03 -9.19 -3.42
C TYR A 13 9.15 -8.83 -2.44
N LEU A 14 9.48 -9.74 -1.53
CA LEU A 14 10.54 -9.52 -0.54
C LEU A 14 11.90 -9.31 -1.20
N ARG A 15 12.23 -10.04 -2.26
CA ARG A 15 13.48 -9.84 -3.02
C ARG A 15 13.56 -8.46 -3.66
N ARG A 16 12.45 -7.95 -4.22
CA ARG A 16 12.40 -6.65 -4.89
C ARG A 16 12.52 -5.49 -3.90
N HIS A 17 11.82 -5.59 -2.78
CA HIS A 17 11.71 -4.52 -1.80
C HIS A 17 12.78 -4.60 -0.70
N ASN A 18 13.42 -5.77 -0.56
CA ASN A 18 14.50 -6.12 0.34
C ASN A 18 14.43 -5.40 1.69
N PRO A 19 13.35 -5.60 2.47
CA PRO A 19 13.21 -4.94 3.76
C PRO A 19 14.30 -5.35 4.74
N GLU A 20 14.58 -4.49 5.71
CA GLU A 20 15.26 -4.87 6.93
C GLU A 20 14.24 -5.52 7.85
N ILE A 21 14.53 -6.73 8.32
CA ILE A 21 13.64 -7.46 9.21
C ILE A 21 14.37 -7.62 10.53
N ASP A 22 13.77 -7.08 11.58
CA ASP A 22 14.18 -7.31 12.96
C ASP A 22 13.33 -8.47 13.51
N TRP A 23 13.91 -9.66 13.52
CA TRP A 23 13.25 -10.86 13.99
C TRP A 23 13.10 -10.90 15.51
N GLU A 24 13.89 -10.13 16.25
CA GLU A 24 13.84 -10.08 17.72
C GLU A 24 12.62 -9.27 18.18
N HIS A 25 12.40 -8.12 17.55
CA HIS A 25 11.28 -7.23 17.87
C HIS A 25 10.03 -7.48 17.01
N GLY A 26 10.15 -8.30 15.97
CA GLY A 26 9.06 -8.57 15.02
C GLY A 26 8.72 -7.38 14.13
N GLU A 27 9.70 -6.50 13.88
CA GLU A 27 9.53 -5.32 13.04
C GLU A 27 10.12 -5.54 11.64
N TRP A 28 9.63 -4.78 10.66
CA TRP A 28 10.28 -4.68 9.36
C TRP A 28 10.23 -3.25 8.81
N ARG A 29 11.25 -2.87 8.05
CA ARG A 29 11.38 -1.54 7.45
C ARG A 29 11.78 -1.64 5.98
N PHE A 30 11.06 -0.93 5.12
CA PHE A 30 11.34 -0.88 3.68
C PHE A 30 12.34 0.23 3.32
N THR A 31 13.49 0.25 4.00
CA THR A 31 14.56 1.25 3.81
C THR A 31 15.20 1.18 2.41
N ARG A 32 15.13 0.02 1.75
CA ARG A 32 15.72 -0.26 0.44
C ARG A 32 14.69 -0.38 -0.69
N CYS A 33 13.49 0.18 -0.51
CA CYS A 33 12.47 0.15 -1.56
C CYS A 33 12.98 0.89 -2.81
N PRO A 34 12.82 0.30 -4.01
CA PRO A 34 13.11 1.02 -5.25
C PRO A 34 12.31 2.34 -5.36
N GLU A 35 12.85 3.37 -6.03
CA GLU A 35 12.14 4.65 -6.21
C GLU A 35 10.77 4.50 -6.90
N SER A 36 10.60 3.46 -7.72
CA SER A 36 9.30 3.10 -8.31
C SER A 36 8.20 2.80 -7.28
N CYS A 37 8.55 2.52 -6.02
CA CYS A 37 7.62 2.38 -4.90
C CYS A 37 7.04 3.73 -4.46
N ALA A 38 7.78 4.82 -4.67
CA ALA A 38 7.40 6.12 -4.15
C ALA A 38 6.02 6.47 -4.71
N PRO A 39 5.05 6.84 -3.87
CA PRO A 39 3.80 7.33 -4.37
C PRO A 39 4.12 8.52 -5.26
N ARG A 40 3.81 8.41 -6.56
CA ARG A 40 3.77 9.61 -7.42
C ARG A 40 2.94 10.59 -6.64
N ALA A 41 3.51 11.74 -6.29
CA ALA A 41 2.79 12.79 -5.61
C ALA A 41 1.53 13.01 -6.46
N ARG A 42 0.40 12.47 -5.99
CA ARG A 42 -0.89 12.84 -6.55
C ARG A 42 -0.88 14.34 -6.26
N LYS A 43 -0.74 15.17 -7.30
CA LYS A 43 -1.20 16.54 -7.19
C LYS A 43 -2.57 16.38 -6.56
N ARG A 44 -2.76 16.93 -5.36
CA ARG A 44 -4.07 16.94 -4.70
C ARG A 44 -4.95 17.81 -5.61
N GLY A 45 -5.44 17.23 -6.71
CA GLY A 45 -6.62 17.72 -7.38
C GLY A 45 -7.71 17.57 -6.35
N ASN A 46 -8.36 18.67 -6.01
CA ASN A 46 -9.44 18.72 -5.04
C ASN A 46 -10.42 17.59 -5.35
N VAL A 47 -10.46 16.56 -4.49
CA VAL A 47 -11.56 15.60 -4.45
C VAL A 47 -12.59 16.22 -3.50
N ALA A 48 -13.31 17.20 -4.01
CA ALA A 48 -14.56 17.67 -3.47
C ALA A 48 -15.43 17.97 -4.69
N GLU A 49 -16.69 17.57 -4.64
CA GLU A 49 -17.71 17.83 -5.67
C GLU A 49 -17.77 16.82 -6.84
N GLU A 50 -17.95 15.53 -6.53
CA GLU A 50 -18.61 14.62 -7.51
C GLU A 50 -19.50 13.55 -6.82
N GLU A 51 -19.26 13.22 -5.54
CA GLU A 51 -20.13 12.29 -4.78
C GLU A 51 -21.33 12.95 -4.09
N ALA A 52 -21.94 13.98 -4.70
CA ALA A 52 -23.20 14.56 -4.23
C ALA A 52 -24.33 14.49 -5.27
N ASP A 53 -24.06 14.06 -6.50
CA ASP A 53 -25.05 14.05 -7.59
C ASP A 53 -25.68 12.66 -7.85
N GLU A 54 -25.17 11.57 -7.26
CA GLU A 54 -25.75 10.22 -7.43
C GLU A 54 -26.84 9.85 -6.40
N LEU A 55 -27.19 10.74 -5.47
CA LEU A 55 -28.26 10.49 -4.49
C LEU A 55 -29.59 11.19 -4.80
N GLN A 56 -29.77 11.71 -6.01
CA GLN A 56 -31.05 12.29 -6.44
C GLN A 56 -31.57 11.59 -7.71
N LEU A 57 -32.16 10.41 -7.53
CA LEU A 57 -33.09 9.87 -8.52
C LEU A 57 -34.53 10.26 -8.12
N PRO A 58 -35.37 10.70 -9.07
CA PRO A 58 -36.78 11.04 -8.84
C PRO A 58 -37.66 9.84 -8.46
#